data_AF-A0A2V7VXE2-F1
#
_entry.id   AF-A0A2V7VXE2-F1
#
_cell.length_a   1.000
_cell.length_b   1.000
_cell.length_c   1.000
_cell.angle_alpha   90.00
_cell.angle_beta   90.00
_cell.angle_gamma   90.00
#
_symmetry.space_group_name_H-M   'P 1'
#
loop_
_entity.id
_entity.type
_entity.pdbx_description
1 polymer ?
#
loop_
_entity_poly.entity_id
_entity_poly.type
_entity_poly.pdbx_seq_one_letter_code
_entity_poly.pdbx_strand_id
1 'polypeptide(L)'
;MIEWTPRWGFSGASANFARLQILMTVFDGDPDKWLDAIVRWGNTGDESDVPFLVAIKQRIAKDPHFLADMRSIMTEFSERFGNLAT
;
A
#
# COMPACT_ATOMS: atom_id res chain seq x y z
N MET A 1 23.75 6.46 -18.03
CA MET A 1 23.26 7.42 -17.02
C MET A 1 21.86 6.94 -16.65
N ILE A 2 21.75 6.14 -15.58
CA ILE A 2 20.47 5.64 -15.09
C ILE A 2 20.21 6.43 -13.81
N GLU A 3 19.44 7.50 -13.97
CA GLU A 3 18.82 8.21 -12.86
C GLU A 3 17.34 7.81 -12.84
N TRP A 4 16.69 7.94 -11.69
CA TRP A 4 15.29 7.60 -11.38
C TRP A 4 15.03 6.20 -10.80
N THR A 5 15.63 5.95 -9.65
CA THR A 5 14.81 5.47 -8.53
C THR A 5 15.24 6.27 -7.32
N PRO A 6 14.34 7.03 -6.66
CA PRO A 6 14.66 7.64 -5.38
C PRO A 6 15.26 6.54 -4.51
N ARG A 7 16.30 6.83 -3.73
CA ARG A 7 16.78 5.92 -2.69
C ARG A 7 15.62 5.71 -1.71
N TRP A 8 14.74 4.75 -2.01
CA TRP A 8 13.82 4.17 -1.07
C TRP A 8 14.72 3.47 -0.06
N GLY A 9 15.14 4.18 0.99
CA GLY A 9 15.78 3.51 2.12
C GLY A 9 14.89 2.33 2.50
N PHE A 10 15.47 1.20 2.92
CA PHE A 10 14.72 -0.01 3.27
C PHE A 10 13.45 0.29 4.10
N SER A 11 13.52 1.28 5.00
CA SER A 11 12.41 1.85 5.77
C SER A 11 11.20 2.33 4.92
N GLY A 12 11.44 3.03 3.80
CA GLY A 12 10.38 3.56 2.94
C GLY A 12 9.68 2.49 2.08
N ALA A 13 10.43 1.50 1.60
CA ALA A 13 9.86 0.38 0.86
C ALA A 13 9.02 -0.53 1.78
N SER A 14 9.52 -0.83 2.98
CA SER A 14 8.76 -1.59 3.98
C SER A 14 7.53 -0.83 4.47
N ALA A 15 7.63 0.49 4.66
CA ALA A 15 6.48 1.31 5.07
C ALA A 15 5.38 1.29 4.00
N ASN A 16 5.73 1.41 2.72
CA ASN A 16 4.74 1.33 1.65
C ASN A 16 4.17 -0.06 1.45
N PHE A 17 4.95 -1.12 1.70
CA PHE A 17 4.43 -2.47 1.74
C PHE A 17 3.41 -2.65 2.87
N ALA A 18 3.69 -2.14 4.07
CA ALA A 18 2.75 -2.15 5.18
C ALA A 18 1.48 -1.35 4.87
N ARG A 19 1.59 -0.17 4.22
CA ARG A 19 0.43 0.60 3.76
C ARG A 19 -0.38 -0.16 2.72
N LEU A 20 0.27 -0.80 1.75
CA LEU A 20 -0.41 -1.66 0.79
C LEU A 20 -1.14 -2.80 1.50
N GLN A 21 -0.53 -3.43 2.51
CA GLN A 21 -1.18 -4.49 3.28
C GLN A 21 -2.44 -3.96 3.99
N ILE A 22 -2.34 -2.81 4.68
CA ILE A 22 -3.49 -2.14 5.32
C ILE A 22 -4.59 -1.83 4.31
N LEU A 23 -4.23 -1.25 3.16
CA LEU A 23 -5.17 -0.95 2.08
C LEU A 23 -5.94 -2.20 1.66
N MET A 24 -5.23 -3.32 1.45
CA MET A 24 -5.83 -4.56 0.97
C MET A 24 -6.66 -5.29 2.03
N THR A 25 -6.26 -5.25 3.31
CA THR A 25 -6.93 -6.02 4.38
C THR A 25 -8.02 -5.23 5.10
N VAL A 26 -7.81 -3.93 5.32
CA VAL A 26 -8.73 -3.07 6.09
C VAL A 26 -9.71 -2.35 5.18
N PHE A 27 -9.24 -1.89 4.02
CA PHE A 27 -10.02 -1.04 3.10
C PHE A 27 -10.41 -1.77 1.80
N ASP A 28 -10.15 -3.08 1.73
CA ASP A 28 -10.55 -3.95 0.63
C ASP A 28 -9.99 -3.52 -0.74
N GLY A 29 -8.81 -2.88 -0.73
CA GLY A 29 -8.16 -2.36 -1.93
C GLY A 29 -8.71 -1.01 -2.40
N ASP A 30 -9.62 -0.38 -1.65
CA ASP A 30 -10.26 0.89 -2.02
C ASP A 30 -9.58 2.08 -1.32
N PRO A 31 -8.82 2.92 -2.04
CA PRO A 31 -8.13 4.07 -1.45
C PRO A 31 -9.10 5.14 -0.95
N ASP A 32 -10.30 5.24 -1.53
CA ASP A 32 -11.28 6.27 -1.15
C ASP A 32 -11.88 5.98 0.22
N LYS A 33 -12.12 4.70 0.55
CA LYS A 33 -12.52 4.31 1.91
C LYS A 33 -11.49 4.70 2.97
N TRP A 34 -10.20 4.60 2.63
CA TRP A 34 -9.13 5.01 3.55
C TRP A 34 -9.06 6.53 3.68
N LEU A 35 -9.13 7.28 2.56
CA LEU A 35 -9.20 8.74 2.60
C LEU A 35 -10.38 9.24 3.46
N ASP A 36 -11.56 8.65 3.29
CA ASP A 36 -12.74 8.95 4.09
C ASP A 36 -12.52 8.66 5.58
N ALA A 37 -11.83 7.55 5.90
CA ALA A 37 -11.50 7.20 7.27
C ALA A 37 -10.56 8.22 7.92
N ILE A 38 -9.54 8.71 7.20
CA ILE A 38 -8.62 9.76 7.68
C ILE A 38 -9.40 11.02 8.05
N VAL A 39 -10.33 11.45 7.20
CA VAL A 39 -11.18 12.62 7.45
C VAL A 39 -12.07 12.39 8.68
N ARG A 40 -12.70 11.21 8.79
CA ARG A 40 -13.59 10.86 9.92
C ARG A 40 -12.86 10.75 11.25
N TRP A 41 -11.61 10.32 11.25
CA TRP A 41 -10.77 10.26 12.45
C TRP A 41 -10.18 11.61 12.85
N GLY A 42 -10.53 12.70 12.15
CA GLY A 42 -10.09 14.04 12.50
C GLY A 42 -8.61 14.27 12.20
N ASN A 43 -8.08 13.68 11.12
CA ASN A 43 -6.68 13.76 10.72
C ASN A 43 -5.68 13.24 11.77
N THR A 44 -6.08 12.29 12.62
CA THR A 44 -5.15 11.60 13.53
C THR A 44 -4.30 10.52 12.84
N GLY A 45 -4.46 10.34 11.53
CA GLY A 45 -3.64 9.42 10.72
C GLY A 45 -2.27 10.00 10.40
N ASP A 46 -1.38 9.17 9.83
CA ASP A 46 -0.08 9.63 9.35
C ASP A 46 -0.28 10.52 8.11
N GLU A 47 0.24 11.75 8.14
CA GLU A 47 0.15 12.71 7.02
C GLU A 47 0.77 12.15 5.72
N SER A 48 1.67 11.17 5.82
CA SER A 48 2.27 10.49 4.68
C SER A 48 1.35 9.47 3.99
N ASP A 49 0.20 9.13 4.58
CA ASP A 49 -0.78 8.22 3.97
C ASP A 49 -1.53 8.89 2.81
N VAL A 50 -1.80 10.20 2.88
CA VAL A 50 -2.53 10.92 1.82
C VAL A 50 -1.73 10.91 0.50
N PRO A 51 -0.44 11.30 0.45
CA PRO A 51 0.36 11.18 -0.76
C PRO A 51 0.45 9.75 -1.31
N PHE A 52 0.53 8.75 -0.43
CA PHE A 52 0.54 7.33 -0.81
C PHE A 52 -0.78 6.94 -1.50
N LEU A 53 -1.93 7.27 -0.88
CA LEU A 53 -3.25 6.95 -1.41
C LEU A 53 -3.51 7.62 -2.76
N VAL A 54 -3.10 8.88 -2.92
CA VAL A 54 -3.18 9.58 -4.21
C VAL A 54 -2.34 8.89 -5.28
N ALA A 55 -1.11 8.47 -4.96
CA ALA A 55 -0.25 7.74 -5.88
C ALA A 55 -0.85 6.38 -6.28
N ILE A 56 -1.44 5.66 -5.33
CA ILE A 56 -2.12 4.39 -5.59
C ILE A 56 -3.35 4.58 -6.48
N LYS A 57 -4.19 5.59 -6.23
CA LYS A 57 -5.32 5.91 -7.11
C LYS A 57 -4.88 6.14 -8.55
N GLN A 58 -3.82 6.91 -8.74
CA GLN A 58 -3.24 7.14 -10.07
C GLN A 58 -2.71 5.85 -10.70
N ARG A 59 -2.15 4.94 -9.90
CA ARG A 59 -1.66 3.65 -10.38
C ARG A 59 -2.82 2.75 -10.82
N ILE A 60 -3.86 2.61 -10.00
CA ILE A 60 -5.05 1.81 -10.33
C ILE A 60 -5.74 2.32 -11.59
N ALA A 61 -5.84 3.64 -11.75
CA ALA A 61 -6.43 4.26 -12.94
C ALA A 61 -5.63 3.96 -14.22
N LYS A 62 -4.31 3.80 -14.12
CA LYS A 62 -3.43 3.45 -15.25
C LYS A 62 -3.37 1.95 -15.51
N ASP A 63 -3.52 1.16 -14.46
CA ASP A 63 -3.32 -0.28 -14.46
C ASP A 63 -4.41 -0.96 -13.59
N PRO A 64 -5.54 -1.36 -14.21
CA PRO A 64 -6.65 -1.99 -13.50
C PRO A 64 -6.30 -3.33 -12.85
N HIS A 65 -5.24 -4.01 -13.31
CA HIS A 65 -4.82 -5.30 -12.76
C HIS A 65 -3.93 -5.16 -11.53
N PHE A 66 -3.41 -3.95 -11.26
CA PHE A 66 -2.47 -3.68 -10.17
C PHE A 66 -2.92 -4.26 -8.82
N LEU A 67 -4.19 -4.08 -8.43
CA LEU A 67 -4.68 -4.60 -7.15
C LEU A 67 -4.76 -6.12 -7.11
N ALA A 68 -5.09 -6.76 -8.24
CA ALA A 68 -5.11 -8.22 -8.34
C ALA A 68 -3.68 -8.77 -8.21
N ASP A 69 -2.71 -8.14 -8.88
CA ASP A 69 -1.30 -8.52 -8.79
C ASP A 69 -0.77 -8.35 -7.36
N MET A 70 -1.04 -7.21 -6.72
CA MET A 70 -0.63 -6.97 -5.33
C MET A 70 -1.27 -7.99 -4.37
N ARG A 71 -2.53 -8.36 -4.60
CA ARG A 71 -3.21 -9.40 -3.82
C ARG A 71 -2.50 -10.75 -3.98
N SER A 72 -2.14 -11.14 -5.20
CA SER A 72 -1.40 -12.39 -5.46
C SER A 72 -0.07 -12.40 -4.73
N ILE A 73 0.71 -11.32 -4.87
CA ILE A 73 2.04 -11.21 -4.22
C ILE A 73 1.92 -11.31 -2.70
N MET A 74 0.93 -10.65 -2.09
CA MET A 74 0.73 -10.69 -0.64
C MET A 74 0.29 -12.08 -0.16
N THR A 75 -0.56 -12.77 -0.91
CA THR A 75 -0.97 -14.14 -0.61
C THR A 75 0.25 -15.07 -0.67
N GLU A 76 1.01 -15.04 -1.76
CA GLU A 76 2.22 -15.86 -1.92
C GLU A 76 3.25 -15.57 -0.83
N PHE A 77 3.43 -14.30 -0.46
CA PHE A 77 4.31 -13.92 0.63
C PHE A 77 3.82 -14.49 1.97
N SER A 78 2.53 -14.37 2.26
CA SER A 78 1.93 -14.89 3.51
C SER A 78 2.02 -16.41 3.60
N GLU A 79 1.79 -17.13 2.50
CA GLU A 79 1.92 -18.59 2.46
C GLU A 79 3.35 -19.07 2.71
N ARG A 80 4.34 -18.34 2.16
CA ARG A 80 5.76 -18.72 2.26
C ARG A 80 6.41 -18.31 3.58
N PHE A 81 6.06 -17.15 4.11
CA PHE A 81 6.75 -16.53 5.25
C PHE A 81 5.87 -16.43 6.51
N GLY A 82 4.54 -16.51 6.38
CA GLY A 82 3.62 -16.40 7.53
C GLY A 82 3.75 -17.54 8.55
N ASN A 83 4.26 -18.70 8.12
CA ASN A 83 4.49 -19.85 8.99
C ASN A 83 5.91 -19.93 9.58
N LEU A 84 6.78 -18.94 9.34
CA LEU A 84 8.14 -18.92 9.92
C LEU A 84 8.16 -18.68 11.44
N ALA A 85 7.00 -18.41 12.05
CA ALA A 85 6.84 -18.23 13.49
C ALA A 85 6.37 -19.50 14.23
N THR A 86 6.43 -20.68 13.61
CA THR A 86 6.13 -21.98 14.24
C THR A 86 7.35 -22.85 14.39
#